data_AF-A0A139X9Z1-F1
#
_entry.id   AF-A0A139X9Z1-F1
#
_cell.length_a   1.000
_cell.length_b   1.000
_cell.length_c   1.000
_cell.angle_alpha   90.00
_cell.angle_beta   90.00
_cell.angle_gamma   90.00
#
_symmetry.space_group_name_H-M   'P 1'
#
loop_
_entity.id
_entity.type
_entity.pdbx_description
1 polymer ?
#
loop_
_entity_poly.entity_id
_entity_poly.type
_entity_poly.pdbx_seq_one_letter_code
_entity_poly.pdbx_strand_id
1 'polypeptide(L)'
;MVTEYQKRRWSQEKNSLEKLHELQSEKIERIRKALIVETDPSRKFQYEQQIQEEERELQELSDRIDEIEQQLQPVLPTPVKSETQRKNQKILILAAIPQPDNLPLDKEIREIRAAIERAVKRDLFEVETRTAVRPQDIRRAIAEIRPQIVHFCGHGTEDGSLVLEDDGGNHKLVPAEGLAALFKLHAEYVNCVLLNACYSEKAAGAISQYINYTIGMNQPIEDRAAIVFAQGFYDGLGYESLKSQSLFQRAFDEGMVAVQMDNVVDGQIPVFFTGVS
;
A
#
# COMPACT_ATOMS: atom_id res chain seq x y z
N MET A 1 11.74 24.47 26.91
CA MET A 1 11.88 23.02 27.16
C MET A 1 10.69 22.59 28.01
N VAL A 2 9.96 21.55 27.59
CA VAL A 2 8.84 20.98 28.36
C VAL A 2 9.42 20.28 29.59
N THR A 3 8.96 20.65 30.78
CA THR A 3 9.39 20.04 32.06
C THR A 3 8.92 18.59 32.16
N GLU A 4 9.62 17.74 32.92
CA GLU A 4 9.18 16.36 33.17
C GLU A 4 7.77 16.29 33.78
N TYR A 5 7.40 17.29 34.58
CA TYR A 5 6.06 17.44 35.13
C TYR A 5 5.00 17.66 34.04
N GLN A 6 5.27 18.54 33.06
CA GLN A 6 4.39 18.76 31.91
C GLN A 6 4.27 17.51 31.04
N LYS A 7 5.36 16.77 30.83
CA LYS A 7 5.32 15.50 30.08
C LYS A 7 4.44 14.45 30.76
N ARG A 8 4.55 14.30 32.08
CA ARG A 8 3.69 13.37 32.84
C ARG A 8 2.22 13.78 32.75
N ARG A 9 1.92 15.07 32.87
CA ARG A 9 0.55 15.59 32.77
C ARG A 9 -0.06 15.36 31.38
N TRP A 10 0.68 15.68 30.32
CA TRP A 10 0.22 15.45 28.94
C TRP A 10 0.09 13.97 28.60
N SER A 11 0.97 13.11 29.12
CA SER A 11 0.81 11.66 28.96
C SER A 11 -0.44 11.13 29.68
N GLN A 12 -0.77 11.66 30.86
CA GLN A 12 -2.02 11.31 31.56
C GLN A 12 -3.26 11.82 30.83
N GLU A 13 -3.21 13.03 30.28
CA GLU A 13 -4.28 13.61 29.48
C GLU A 13 -4.51 12.81 28.19
N LYS A 14 -3.43 12.41 27.50
CA LYS A 14 -3.47 11.53 26.34
C LYS A 14 -4.18 10.21 26.64
N ASN A 15 -3.72 9.48 27.67
CA ASN A 15 -4.31 8.19 28.03
C ASN A 15 -5.80 8.33 28.40
N SER A 16 -6.20 9.48 28.97
CA SER A 16 -7.61 9.77 29.28
C SER A 16 -8.43 10.01 28.01
N LEU A 17 -7.87 10.73 27.02
CA LEU A 17 -8.52 10.97 25.73
C LEU A 17 -8.60 9.70 24.88
N GLU A 18 -7.56 8.85 24.86
CA GLU A 18 -7.58 7.55 24.18
C GLU A 18 -8.71 6.66 24.71
N LYS A 19 -8.91 6.65 26.05
CA LYS A 19 -10.02 5.92 26.67
C LYS A 19 -11.39 6.50 26.30
N LEU A 20 -11.51 7.83 26.20
CA LEU A 20 -12.74 8.47 25.73
C LEU A 20 -13.02 8.15 24.26
N HIS A 21 -11.97 8.15 23.42
CA HIS A 21 -12.06 7.79 22.01
C HIS A 21 -12.54 6.33 21.83
N GLU A 22 -12.03 5.40 22.63
CA GLU A 22 -12.49 4.00 22.65
C GLU A 22 -13.98 3.91 23.03
N LEU A 23 -14.41 4.57 24.10
CA LEU A 23 -15.81 4.58 24.53
C LEU A 23 -16.75 5.19 23.48
N GLN A 24 -16.31 6.25 22.80
CA GLN A 24 -17.05 6.91 21.75
C GLN A 24 -17.18 6.01 20.51
N SER A 25 -16.11 5.30 20.14
CA SER A 25 -16.14 4.29 19.07
C SER A 25 -17.09 3.14 19.40
N GLU A 26 -17.10 2.64 20.65
CA GLU A 26 -18.05 1.60 21.07
C GLU A 26 -19.51 2.08 20.99
N LYS A 27 -19.76 3.35 21.34
CA LYS A 27 -21.11 3.94 21.29
C LYS A 27 -21.62 4.01 19.86
N ILE A 28 -20.80 4.46 18.91
CA ILE A 28 -21.12 4.47 17.48
C ILE A 28 -21.48 3.05 17.00
N GLU A 29 -20.68 2.04 17.36
CA GLU A 29 -20.93 0.65 16.99
C GLU A 29 -22.24 0.10 17.56
N ARG A 30 -22.62 0.48 18.79
CA ARG A 30 -23.92 0.12 19.38
C ARG A 30 -25.07 0.76 18.61
N ILE A 31 -24.96 2.03 18.21
CA ILE A 31 -26.00 2.74 17.45
C ILE A 31 -26.12 2.15 16.04
N ARG A 32 -25.00 1.83 15.37
CA ARG A 32 -25.00 1.15 14.07
C ARG A 32 -25.71 -0.21 14.13
N LYS A 33 -25.45 -1.00 15.18
CA LYS A 33 -26.15 -2.27 15.40
C LYS A 33 -27.65 -2.09 15.59
N ALA A 34 -28.08 -1.05 16.32
CA ALA A 34 -29.49 -0.72 16.49
C ALA A 34 -30.15 -0.27 15.18
N LEU A 35 -29.44 0.51 14.35
CA LEU A 35 -29.91 0.99 13.05
C LEU A 35 -30.20 -0.16 12.07
N ILE A 36 -29.36 -1.21 12.08
CA ILE A 36 -29.50 -2.38 11.19
C ILE A 36 -30.83 -3.11 11.43
N VAL A 37 -31.26 -3.24 12.69
CA VAL A 37 -32.47 -3.97 13.07
C VAL A 37 -33.73 -3.10 13.15
N GLU A 38 -33.57 -1.78 13.09
CA GLU A 38 -34.69 -0.84 13.09
C GLU A 38 -35.45 -0.92 11.75
N THR A 39 -36.77 -0.72 11.80
CA THR A 39 -37.66 -0.78 10.62
C THR A 39 -38.49 0.49 10.47
N ASP A 40 -38.63 1.30 11.53
CA ASP A 40 -39.29 2.61 11.49
C ASP A 40 -38.38 3.66 10.82
N PRO A 41 -38.81 4.29 9.71
CA PRO A 41 -37.99 5.27 9.00
C PRO A 41 -37.61 6.51 9.83
N SER A 42 -38.47 6.95 10.76
CA SER A 42 -38.19 8.11 11.59
C SER A 42 -37.10 7.82 12.61
N ARG A 43 -37.13 6.62 13.20
CA ARG A 43 -36.09 6.15 14.12
C ARG A 43 -34.77 5.87 13.41
N LYS A 44 -34.80 5.32 12.19
CA LYS A 44 -33.60 5.19 11.36
C LYS A 44 -32.91 6.53 11.13
N PHE A 45 -33.68 7.53 10.70
CA PHE A 45 -33.15 8.87 10.49
C PHE A 45 -32.57 9.49 11.77
N GLN A 46 -33.20 9.24 12.93
CA GLN A 46 -32.65 9.67 14.22
C GLN A 46 -31.33 8.98 14.57
N TYR A 47 -31.20 7.67 14.34
CA TYR A 47 -29.94 6.96 14.56
C TYR A 47 -28.84 7.40 13.60
N GLU A 48 -29.17 7.69 12.34
CA GLU A 48 -28.22 8.24 11.36
C GLU A 48 -27.68 9.61 11.80
N GLN A 49 -28.56 10.51 12.25
CA GLN A 49 -28.18 11.81 12.82
C GLN A 49 -27.29 11.65 14.05
N GLN A 50 -27.62 10.71 14.94
CA GLN A 50 -26.79 10.42 16.12
C GLN A 50 -25.42 9.89 15.72
N ILE A 51 -25.33 8.94 14.79
CA ILE A 51 -24.04 8.42 14.31
C ILE A 51 -23.16 9.56 13.76
N GLN A 52 -23.73 10.47 12.96
CA GLN A 52 -22.98 11.60 12.42
C GLN A 52 -22.41 12.53 13.50
N GLU A 53 -23.19 12.83 14.55
CA GLU A 53 -22.73 13.67 15.65
C GLU A 53 -21.63 12.98 16.46
N GLU A 54 -21.81 11.70 16.77
CA GLU A 54 -20.83 10.92 17.54
C GLU A 54 -19.53 10.70 16.75
N GLU A 55 -19.60 10.52 15.42
CA GLU A 55 -18.43 10.46 14.54
C GLU A 55 -17.67 11.79 14.51
N ARG A 56 -18.37 12.91 14.58
CA ARG A 56 -17.75 14.24 14.69
C ARG A 56 -17.02 14.40 16.03
N GLU A 57 -17.65 14.02 17.13
CA GLU A 57 -17.02 14.05 18.46
C GLU A 57 -15.79 13.12 18.53
N LEU A 58 -15.87 11.93 17.92
CA LEU A 58 -14.74 11.01 17.80
C LEU A 58 -13.57 11.64 17.05
N GLN A 59 -13.87 12.38 15.97
CA GLN A 59 -12.86 13.09 15.19
C GLN A 59 -12.17 14.20 16.00
N GLU A 60 -12.93 14.97 16.80
CA GLU A 60 -12.38 16.01 17.67
C GLU A 60 -11.48 15.41 18.78
N LEU A 61 -11.84 14.24 19.32
CA LEU A 61 -10.99 13.51 20.27
C LEU A 61 -9.68 13.04 19.62
N SER A 62 -9.74 12.50 18.40
CA SER A 62 -8.56 12.08 17.64
C SER A 62 -7.61 13.25 17.39
N ASP A 63 -8.12 14.39 16.90
CA ASP A 63 -7.29 15.56 16.57
C ASP A 63 -6.59 16.10 17.84
N ARG A 64 -7.27 16.05 18.99
CA ARG A 64 -6.69 16.49 20.28
C ARG A 64 -5.64 15.53 20.84
N ILE A 65 -5.77 14.22 20.59
CA ILE A 65 -4.73 13.23 20.92
C ILE A 65 -3.46 13.55 20.12
N ASP A 66 -3.59 13.79 18.81
CA ASP A 66 -2.48 14.12 17.92
C ASP A 66 -1.74 15.40 18.36
N GLU A 67 -2.48 16.44 18.77
CA GLU A 67 -1.89 17.67 19.32
C GLU A 67 -1.02 17.40 20.55
N ILE A 68 -1.48 16.54 21.46
CA ILE A 68 -0.74 16.19 22.68
C ILE A 68 0.49 15.34 22.34
N GLU A 69 0.38 14.42 21.39
CA GLU A 69 1.53 13.65 20.90
C GLU A 69 2.62 14.54 20.35
N GLN A 70 2.27 15.55 19.54
CA GLN A 70 3.23 16.53 19.02
C GLN A 70 3.94 17.30 20.13
N GLN A 71 3.23 17.65 21.22
CA GLN A 71 3.80 18.35 22.37
C GLN A 71 4.71 17.46 23.24
N LEU A 72 4.51 16.14 23.22
CA LEU A 72 5.28 15.16 23.98
C LEU A 72 6.60 14.74 23.31
N GLN A 73 6.80 15.06 22.03
CA GLN A 73 8.03 14.73 21.32
C GLN A 73 9.26 15.42 21.93
N PRO A 74 10.41 14.73 22.09
CA PRO A 74 11.64 15.35 22.56
C PRO A 74 12.15 16.36 21.52
N VAL A 75 12.38 17.61 21.95
CA VAL A 75 13.04 18.65 21.15
C VAL A 75 14.52 18.26 20.97
N LEU A 76 14.81 17.50 19.93
CA LEU A 76 16.14 17.47 19.32
C LEU A 76 16.40 18.85 18.68
N PRO A 77 17.65 19.33 18.66
CA PRO A 77 17.98 20.64 18.09
C PRO A 77 17.48 20.69 16.64
N THR A 78 16.54 21.61 16.41
CA THR A 78 15.89 21.80 15.12
C THR A 78 16.90 22.48 14.18
N PRO A 79 17.16 21.96 12.98
CA PRO A 79 17.77 22.79 11.95
C PRO A 79 16.76 23.88 11.60
N VAL A 80 17.27 25.10 11.54
CA VAL A 80 16.65 26.26 10.91
C VAL A 80 16.00 25.82 9.59
N LYS A 81 14.79 26.32 9.32
CA LYS A 81 14.02 26.14 8.08
C LYS A 81 14.93 26.10 6.84
N SER A 82 15.32 24.89 6.43
CA SER A 82 15.71 24.57 5.07
C SER A 82 14.61 23.70 4.52
N GLU A 83 14.21 23.96 3.28
CA GLU A 83 13.23 23.20 2.51
C GLU A 83 13.32 21.71 2.84
N THR A 84 12.17 21.14 3.16
CA THR A 84 11.96 19.74 3.48
C THR A 84 12.67 18.87 2.44
N GLN A 85 13.81 18.29 2.79
CA GLN A 85 14.24 17.06 2.14
C GLN A 85 13.25 15.99 2.62
N ARG A 86 12.06 15.95 2.01
CA ARG A 86 11.12 14.85 2.16
C ARG A 86 11.96 13.60 1.88
N LYS A 87 11.97 12.62 2.78
CA LYS A 87 12.56 11.33 2.42
C LYS A 87 11.66 10.75 1.32
N ASN A 88 12.12 10.82 0.07
CA ASN A 88 11.41 10.25 -1.05
C ASN A 88 11.24 8.74 -0.80
N GLN A 89 10.01 8.26 -0.89
CA GLN A 89 9.69 6.85 -0.89
C GLN A 89 10.26 6.23 -2.17
N LYS A 90 11.05 5.18 -2.02
CA LYS A 90 11.69 4.50 -3.13
C LYS A 90 10.77 3.43 -3.69
N ILE A 91 10.54 3.49 -5.00
CA ILE A 91 9.85 2.46 -5.78
C ILE A 91 10.93 1.72 -6.58
N LEU A 92 11.01 0.41 -6.41
CA LEU A 92 11.85 -0.46 -7.22
C LEU A 92 10.98 -1.23 -8.22
N ILE A 93 11.13 -0.90 -9.50
CA ILE A 93 10.52 -1.64 -10.61
C ILE A 93 11.52 -2.70 -11.08
N LEU A 94 11.07 -3.95 -11.12
CA LEU A 94 11.82 -5.12 -11.55
C LEU A 94 11.13 -5.72 -12.77
N ALA A 95 11.88 -5.94 -13.85
CA ALA A 95 11.37 -6.60 -15.03
C ALA A 95 12.30 -7.74 -15.47
N ALA A 96 11.72 -8.91 -15.72
CA ALA A 96 12.42 -10.05 -16.30
C ALA A 96 12.14 -10.10 -17.81
N ILE A 97 13.17 -10.22 -18.65
CA ILE A 97 13.03 -10.26 -20.11
C ILE A 97 13.69 -11.54 -20.66
N PRO A 98 13.27 -12.72 -20.17
CA PRO A 98 13.92 -13.97 -20.54
C PRO A 98 13.64 -14.34 -22.00
N GLN A 99 14.63 -14.91 -22.68
CA GLN A 99 14.45 -15.41 -24.03
C GLN A 99 13.60 -16.71 -24.03
N PRO A 100 12.77 -16.93 -25.07
CA PRO A 100 12.61 -16.15 -26.30
C PRO A 100 11.50 -15.09 -26.21
N ASP A 101 11.08 -14.67 -25.01
CA ASP A 101 9.93 -13.79 -24.85
C ASP A 101 10.24 -12.39 -25.42
N ASN A 102 9.53 -12.01 -26.47
CA ASN A 102 9.56 -10.66 -27.04
C ASN A 102 8.47 -9.78 -26.40
N LEU A 103 8.22 -9.95 -25.10
CA LEU A 103 7.23 -9.10 -24.44
C LEU A 103 7.74 -7.66 -24.43
N PRO A 104 6.94 -6.68 -24.87
CA PRO A 104 7.33 -5.27 -24.85
C PRO A 104 7.20 -4.71 -23.42
N LEU A 105 7.89 -5.32 -22.44
CA LEU A 105 7.95 -4.81 -21.06
C LEU A 105 8.54 -3.40 -21.03
N ASP A 106 9.33 -3.01 -22.03
CA ASP A 106 9.76 -1.61 -22.21
C ASP A 106 8.59 -0.63 -22.29
N LYS A 107 7.49 -1.02 -22.95
CA LYS A 107 6.28 -0.22 -23.00
C LYS A 107 5.65 -0.15 -21.62
N GLU A 108 5.48 -1.30 -20.95
CA GLU A 108 4.88 -1.35 -19.61
C GLU A 108 5.67 -0.50 -18.61
N ILE A 109 6.99 -0.70 -18.50
CA ILE A 109 7.89 0.07 -17.64
C ILE A 109 7.77 1.56 -17.95
N ARG A 110 7.77 1.94 -19.24
CA ARG A 110 7.65 3.35 -19.64
C ARG A 110 6.32 3.95 -19.22
N GLU A 111 5.20 3.25 -19.45
CA GLU A 111 3.88 3.74 -19.06
C GLU A 111 3.73 3.82 -17.54
N ILE A 112 4.28 2.86 -16.79
CA ILE A 112 4.30 2.87 -15.32
C ILE A 112 5.11 4.05 -14.80
N ARG A 113 6.32 4.25 -15.31
CA ARG A 113 7.16 5.40 -14.93
C ARG A 113 6.45 6.71 -15.24
N ALA A 114 5.84 6.81 -16.40
CA ALA A 114 5.11 8.00 -16.80
C ALA A 114 3.86 8.23 -15.93
N ALA A 115 3.22 7.19 -15.39
CA ALA A 115 2.15 7.33 -14.40
C ALA A 115 2.68 7.92 -13.09
N ILE A 116 3.76 7.34 -12.55
CA ILE A 116 4.39 7.83 -11.31
C ILE A 116 4.84 9.30 -11.46
N GLU A 117 5.41 9.66 -12.60
CA GLU A 117 5.86 11.03 -12.91
C GLU A 117 4.70 12.03 -13.12
N ARG A 118 3.49 11.55 -13.39
CA ARG A 118 2.27 12.38 -13.51
C ARG A 118 1.45 12.44 -12.24
N ALA A 119 1.67 11.51 -11.31
CA ALA A 119 0.94 11.46 -10.05
C ALA A 119 1.04 12.79 -9.29
N VAL A 120 -0.06 13.16 -8.62
CA VAL A 120 -0.20 14.46 -7.92
C VAL A 120 0.94 14.71 -6.92
N LYS A 121 1.45 13.63 -6.32
CA LYS A 121 2.57 13.67 -5.36
C LYS A 121 3.85 13.01 -5.91
N ARG A 122 4.13 13.14 -7.21
CA ARG A 122 5.34 12.58 -7.85
C ARG A 122 6.65 12.88 -7.11
N ASP A 123 6.77 14.06 -6.50
CA ASP A 123 7.98 14.49 -5.79
C ASP A 123 8.21 13.71 -4.47
N LEU A 124 7.24 12.89 -4.05
CA LEU A 124 7.40 11.93 -2.95
C LEU A 124 8.14 10.67 -3.37
N PHE A 125 8.25 10.37 -4.65
CA PHE A 125 8.76 9.09 -5.12
C PHE A 125 10.14 9.22 -5.78
N GLU A 126 11.03 8.29 -5.47
CA GLU A 126 12.26 8.04 -6.22
C GLU A 126 12.11 6.69 -6.90
N VAL A 127 12.16 6.67 -8.23
CA VAL A 127 11.89 5.45 -9.01
C VAL A 127 13.20 4.88 -9.52
N GLU A 128 13.50 3.66 -9.09
CA GLU A 128 14.60 2.85 -9.58
C GLU A 128 14.06 1.71 -10.43
N THR A 129 14.74 1.40 -11.54
CA THR A 129 14.35 0.30 -12.42
C THR A 129 15.52 -0.65 -12.64
N ARG A 130 15.25 -1.96 -12.57
CA ARG A 130 16.18 -3.01 -13.00
C ARG A 130 15.46 -3.91 -13.99
N THR A 131 16.03 -4.06 -15.18
CA THR A 131 15.55 -4.97 -16.22
C THR A 131 16.46 -6.19 -16.28
N ALA A 132 16.03 -7.21 -17.02
CA ALA A 132 16.73 -8.46 -17.20
C ALA A 132 17.16 -9.12 -15.88
N VAL A 133 16.27 -9.09 -14.89
CA VAL A 133 16.63 -9.44 -13.52
C VAL A 133 16.74 -10.94 -13.32
N ARG A 134 17.88 -11.38 -12.78
CA ARG A 134 18.07 -12.73 -12.25
C ARG A 134 17.76 -12.75 -10.76
N PRO A 135 17.56 -13.92 -10.12
CA PRO A 135 17.31 -14.00 -8.69
C PRO A 135 18.35 -13.26 -7.82
N GLN A 136 19.65 -13.33 -8.18
CA GLN A 136 20.69 -12.60 -7.46
C GLN A 136 20.58 -11.07 -7.59
N ASP A 137 20.11 -10.57 -8.73
CA ASP A 137 20.01 -9.14 -8.99
C ASP A 137 18.86 -8.55 -8.18
N ILE A 138 17.73 -9.25 -8.07
CA ILE A 138 16.60 -8.86 -7.20
C ILE A 138 17.07 -8.76 -5.74
N ARG A 139 17.75 -9.80 -5.24
CA ARG A 139 18.27 -9.82 -3.86
C ARG A 139 19.18 -8.64 -3.55
N ARG A 140 20.10 -8.31 -4.48
CA ARG A 140 21.00 -7.17 -4.33
C ARG A 140 20.26 -5.84 -4.41
N ALA A 141 19.39 -5.68 -5.41
CA ALA A 141 18.64 -4.44 -5.62
C ALA A 141 17.78 -4.07 -4.42
N ILE A 142 17.04 -5.02 -3.83
CA ILE A 142 16.22 -4.76 -2.63
C ILE A 142 17.09 -4.37 -1.43
N ALA A 143 18.26 -5.00 -1.25
CA ALA A 143 19.17 -4.70 -0.16
C ALA A 143 19.86 -3.34 -0.31
N GLU A 144 20.29 -2.98 -1.54
CA GLU A 144 21.02 -1.76 -1.84
C GLU A 144 20.10 -0.52 -1.86
N ILE A 145 18.95 -0.64 -2.53
CA ILE A 145 18.04 0.48 -2.76
C ILE A 145 17.19 0.76 -1.51
N ARG A 146 16.86 -0.29 -0.76
CA ARG A 146 15.91 -0.28 0.37
C ARG A 146 14.55 0.34 0.00
N PRO A 147 13.85 -0.21 -1.01
CA PRO A 147 12.59 0.35 -1.51
C PRO A 147 11.43 0.16 -0.51
N GLN A 148 10.49 1.11 -0.51
CA GLN A 148 9.23 0.97 0.23
C GLN A 148 8.19 0.21 -0.59
N ILE A 149 8.31 0.27 -1.92
CA ILE A 149 7.41 -0.40 -2.86
C ILE A 149 8.26 -1.19 -3.85
N VAL A 150 7.98 -2.48 -4.00
CA VAL A 150 8.57 -3.32 -5.06
C VAL A 150 7.48 -3.67 -6.05
N HIS A 151 7.71 -3.37 -7.33
CA HIS A 151 6.81 -3.71 -8.42
C HIS A 151 7.55 -4.65 -9.37
N PHE A 152 7.06 -5.87 -9.51
CA PHE A 152 7.54 -6.82 -10.50
C PHE A 152 6.60 -6.85 -11.73
N CYS A 153 7.17 -6.67 -12.92
CA CYS A 153 6.50 -6.83 -14.21
C CYS A 153 7.12 -8.01 -14.94
N GLY A 154 6.33 -9.00 -15.35
CA GLY A 154 6.85 -10.12 -16.13
C GLY A 154 5.94 -11.33 -16.13
N HIS A 155 6.53 -12.48 -16.38
CA HIS A 155 5.77 -13.72 -16.50
C HIS A 155 5.62 -14.44 -15.15
N GLY A 156 4.50 -15.15 -15.03
CA GLY A 156 4.25 -16.10 -13.98
C GLY A 156 3.59 -17.35 -14.55
N THR A 157 3.70 -18.45 -13.80
CA THR A 157 3.19 -19.77 -14.17
C THR A 157 2.05 -20.18 -13.23
N GLU A 158 1.18 -21.10 -13.66
CA GLU A 158 -0.01 -21.53 -12.91
C GLU A 158 0.27 -22.08 -11.50
N ASP A 159 1.49 -22.57 -11.27
CA ASP A 159 1.96 -23.00 -9.96
C ASP A 159 2.22 -21.84 -8.99
N GLY A 160 2.22 -20.59 -9.47
CA GLY A 160 2.49 -19.38 -8.72
C GLY A 160 3.95 -18.92 -8.76
N SER A 161 4.80 -19.58 -9.55
CA SER A 161 6.20 -19.18 -9.73
C SER A 161 6.30 -17.95 -10.63
N LEU A 162 7.29 -17.09 -10.37
CA LEU A 162 7.68 -16.01 -11.29
C LEU A 162 8.78 -16.51 -12.23
N VAL A 163 8.75 -16.06 -13.47
CA VAL A 163 9.76 -16.37 -14.46
C VAL A 163 10.78 -15.23 -14.50
N LEU A 164 12.01 -15.54 -14.09
CA LEU A 164 13.17 -14.65 -14.12
C LEU A 164 14.19 -15.10 -15.17
N GLU A 165 15.33 -14.42 -15.23
CA GLU A 165 16.46 -14.85 -16.05
C GLU A 165 17.45 -15.74 -15.27
N ASP A 166 18.06 -16.67 -16.00
CA ASP A 166 19.32 -17.30 -15.60
C ASP A 166 20.54 -16.56 -16.19
N ASP A 167 21.74 -17.08 -15.94
CA ASP A 167 22.98 -16.46 -16.44
C ASP A 167 23.15 -16.57 -17.97
N GLY A 168 22.32 -17.37 -18.63
CA GLY A 168 22.25 -17.48 -20.09
C GLY A 168 21.10 -16.65 -20.71
N GLY A 169 20.33 -15.91 -19.90
CA GLY A 169 19.16 -15.17 -20.35
C GLY A 169 17.93 -16.06 -20.64
N ASN A 170 17.93 -17.32 -20.19
CA ASN A 170 16.78 -18.22 -20.34
C ASN A 170 15.84 -18.12 -19.14
N HIS A 171 14.68 -18.75 -19.25
CA HIS A 171 13.71 -18.88 -18.16
C HIS A 171 14.29 -19.55 -16.91
N LYS A 172 14.12 -18.87 -15.79
CA LYS A 172 14.38 -19.41 -14.45
C LYS A 172 13.16 -19.20 -13.56
N LEU A 173 12.51 -20.30 -13.21
CA LEU A 173 11.37 -20.26 -12.28
C LEU A 173 11.86 -19.99 -10.85
N VAL A 174 11.21 -19.03 -10.20
CA VAL A 174 11.35 -18.76 -8.78
C VAL A 174 10.02 -19.00 -8.08
N PRO A 175 9.95 -20.00 -7.19
CA PRO A 175 8.71 -20.36 -6.53
C PRO A 175 8.31 -19.35 -5.45
N ALA A 176 7.02 -19.34 -5.10
CA ALA A 176 6.42 -18.46 -4.10
C ALA A 176 7.17 -18.48 -2.76
N GLU A 177 7.64 -19.64 -2.30
CA GLU A 177 8.36 -19.78 -1.04
C GLU A 177 9.70 -19.05 -1.06
N GLY A 178 10.38 -19.06 -2.22
CA GLY A 178 11.64 -18.34 -2.40
C GLY A 178 11.45 -16.83 -2.33
N LEU A 179 10.36 -16.32 -2.92
CA LEU A 179 10.00 -14.89 -2.87
C LEU A 179 9.60 -14.48 -1.46
N ALA A 180 8.77 -15.28 -0.78
CA ALA A 180 8.37 -15.01 0.60
C ALA A 180 9.58 -14.97 1.55
N ALA A 181 10.52 -15.92 1.40
CA ALA A 181 11.76 -15.95 2.18
C ALA A 181 12.63 -14.70 1.93
N LEU A 182 12.67 -14.19 0.70
CA LEU A 182 13.35 -12.94 0.36
C LEU A 182 12.71 -11.75 1.08
N PHE A 183 11.40 -11.55 0.90
CA PHE A 183 10.71 -10.39 1.45
C PHE A 183 10.65 -10.39 2.98
N LYS A 184 10.63 -11.58 3.61
CA LYS A 184 10.80 -11.72 5.06
C LYS A 184 12.05 -11.01 5.59
N LEU A 185 13.17 -11.04 4.85
CA LEU A 185 14.43 -10.40 5.26
C LEU A 185 14.39 -8.86 5.14
N HIS A 186 13.38 -8.32 4.45
CA HIS A 186 13.27 -6.91 4.10
C HIS A 186 11.96 -6.25 4.59
N ALA A 187 11.20 -6.96 5.43
CA ALA A 187 9.91 -6.52 5.97
C ALA A 187 9.98 -5.25 6.83
N GLU A 188 11.17 -4.88 7.33
CA GLU A 188 11.37 -3.64 8.11
C GLU A 188 11.13 -2.38 7.27
N TYR A 189 11.31 -2.45 5.95
CA TYR A 189 11.25 -1.26 5.09
C TYR A 189 10.44 -1.42 3.80
N VAL A 190 10.19 -2.66 3.35
CA VAL A 190 9.26 -2.92 2.24
C VAL A 190 7.84 -2.93 2.81
N ASN A 191 6.99 -2.03 2.33
CA ASN A 191 5.60 -1.91 2.79
C ASN A 191 4.63 -2.55 1.80
N CYS A 192 4.94 -2.49 0.50
CA CYS A 192 4.07 -2.99 -0.54
C CYS A 192 4.84 -3.76 -1.61
N VAL A 193 4.29 -4.91 -2.03
CA VAL A 193 4.78 -5.69 -3.17
C VAL A 193 3.65 -5.87 -4.19
N LEU A 194 3.86 -5.38 -5.41
CA LEU A 194 2.96 -5.57 -6.55
C LEU A 194 3.58 -6.57 -7.53
N LEU A 195 2.95 -7.73 -7.70
CA LEU A 195 3.37 -8.77 -8.65
C LEU A 195 2.47 -8.74 -9.89
N ASN A 196 2.85 -7.92 -10.88
CA ASN A 196 2.19 -7.80 -12.17
C ASN A 196 2.64 -8.94 -13.11
N ALA A 197 2.18 -10.15 -12.79
CA ALA A 197 2.52 -11.37 -13.51
C ALA A 197 1.37 -12.38 -13.40
N CYS A 198 1.10 -13.13 -14.47
CA CYS A 198 0.03 -14.13 -14.52
C CYS A 198 0.14 -15.11 -13.34
N TYR A 199 -1.00 -15.42 -12.70
CA TYR A 199 -1.09 -16.38 -11.59
C TYR A 199 -0.19 -16.08 -10.36
N SER A 200 0.28 -14.84 -10.21
CA SER A 200 1.13 -14.42 -9.08
C SER A 200 0.42 -14.34 -7.72
N GLU A 201 -0.90 -14.59 -7.65
CA GLU A 201 -1.68 -14.61 -6.40
C GLU A 201 -1.04 -15.49 -5.31
N LYS A 202 -0.58 -16.69 -5.66
CA LYS A 202 0.04 -17.60 -4.68
C LYS A 202 1.33 -17.01 -4.09
N ALA A 203 2.14 -16.35 -4.92
CA ALA A 203 3.33 -15.65 -4.47
C ALA A 203 2.97 -14.44 -3.60
N ALA A 204 1.98 -13.64 -3.99
CA ALA A 204 1.50 -12.51 -3.20
C ALA A 204 1.00 -12.98 -1.83
N GLY A 205 0.16 -14.02 -1.77
CA GLY A 205 -0.32 -14.61 -0.53
C GLY A 205 0.78 -15.20 0.36
N ALA A 206 1.86 -15.73 -0.22
CA ALA A 206 3.02 -16.18 0.55
C ALA A 206 3.83 -14.99 1.13
N ILE A 207 3.98 -13.91 0.36
CA ILE A 207 4.70 -12.69 0.78
C ILE A 207 3.90 -11.92 1.83
N SER A 208 2.56 -11.93 1.77
CA SER A 208 1.69 -11.21 2.71
C SER A 208 1.82 -11.71 4.16
N GLN A 209 2.38 -12.90 4.38
CA GLN A 209 2.76 -13.37 5.72
C GLN A 209 3.82 -12.48 6.38
N TYR A 210 4.52 -11.64 5.62
CA TYR A 210 5.63 -10.81 6.09
C TYR A 210 5.50 -9.35 5.69
N ILE A 211 4.85 -9.04 4.57
CA ILE A 211 4.67 -7.68 4.07
C ILE A 211 3.22 -7.25 4.23
N ASN A 212 3.02 -6.03 4.73
CA ASN A 212 1.69 -5.50 5.07
C ASN A 212 0.72 -5.46 3.88
N TYR A 213 1.22 -5.19 2.67
CA TYR A 213 0.39 -5.08 1.48
C TYR A 213 1.01 -5.83 0.31
N THR A 214 0.27 -6.76 -0.28
CA THR A 214 0.74 -7.46 -1.48
C THR A 214 -0.38 -7.60 -2.50
N ILE A 215 -0.05 -7.43 -3.77
CA ILE A 215 -0.98 -7.53 -4.89
C ILE A 215 -0.47 -8.59 -5.85
N GLY A 216 -1.37 -9.44 -6.33
CA GLY A 216 -1.05 -10.47 -7.33
C GLY A 216 -2.22 -10.71 -8.29
N MET A 217 -1.95 -11.46 -9.34
CA MET A 217 -2.93 -11.83 -10.36
C MET A 217 -3.41 -13.26 -10.10
N ASN A 218 -4.72 -13.45 -9.94
CA ASN A 218 -5.32 -14.77 -9.71
C ASN A 218 -5.53 -15.59 -11.00
N GLN A 219 -5.37 -14.97 -12.16
CA GLN A 219 -5.52 -15.57 -13.48
C GLN A 219 -4.60 -14.86 -14.49
N PRO A 220 -4.56 -15.26 -15.77
CA PRO A 220 -3.84 -14.51 -16.79
C PRO A 220 -4.35 -13.08 -16.89
N ILE A 221 -3.44 -12.13 -17.07
CA ILE A 221 -3.76 -10.73 -17.30
C ILE A 221 -3.19 -10.30 -18.65
N GLU A 222 -3.96 -9.55 -19.43
CA GLU A 222 -3.47 -8.94 -20.66
C GLU A 222 -2.55 -7.75 -20.36
N ASP A 223 -1.51 -7.54 -21.16
CA ASP A 223 -0.55 -6.43 -21.01
C ASP A 223 -1.24 -5.06 -20.84
N ARG A 224 -2.34 -4.81 -21.57
CA ARG A 224 -3.08 -3.55 -21.46
C ARG A 224 -3.73 -3.39 -20.09
N ALA A 225 -4.36 -4.45 -19.58
CA ALA A 225 -4.98 -4.43 -18.25
C ALA A 225 -3.94 -4.25 -17.15
N ALA A 226 -2.79 -4.94 -17.26
CA ALA A 226 -1.65 -4.80 -16.36
C ALA A 226 -1.13 -3.35 -16.30
N ILE A 227 -0.99 -2.69 -17.46
CA ILE A 227 -0.59 -1.28 -17.55
C ILE A 227 -1.63 -0.35 -16.94
N VAL A 228 -2.91 -0.51 -17.31
CA VAL A 228 -4.01 0.35 -16.83
C VAL A 228 -4.18 0.24 -15.32
N PHE A 229 -4.10 -0.97 -14.78
CA PHE A 229 -4.11 -1.19 -13.33
C PHE A 229 -2.96 -0.45 -12.66
N ALA A 230 -1.73 -0.62 -13.16
CA ALA A 230 -0.56 0.04 -12.58
C ALA A 230 -0.67 1.57 -12.63
N GLN A 231 -1.20 2.13 -13.73
CA GLN A 231 -1.46 3.57 -13.86
C GLN A 231 -2.39 4.07 -12.75
N GLY A 232 -3.57 3.45 -12.61
CA GLY A 232 -4.52 3.82 -11.55
C GLY A 232 -3.95 3.61 -10.14
N PHE A 233 -3.17 2.54 -9.94
CA PHE A 233 -2.51 2.29 -8.66
C PHE A 233 -1.56 3.42 -8.25
N TYR A 234 -0.67 3.86 -9.15
CA TYR A 234 0.27 4.93 -8.84
C TYR A 234 -0.40 6.31 -8.77
N ASP A 235 -1.46 6.54 -9.54
CA ASP A 235 -2.30 7.74 -9.39
C ASP A 235 -2.91 7.78 -7.98
N GLY A 236 -3.49 6.66 -7.53
CA GLY A 236 -4.08 6.52 -6.20
C GLY A 236 -3.08 6.68 -5.05
N LEU A 237 -1.83 6.22 -5.21
CA LEU A 237 -0.75 6.50 -4.26
C LEU A 237 -0.39 7.99 -4.19
N GLY A 238 -0.62 8.73 -5.28
CA GLY A 238 -0.43 10.17 -5.35
C GLY A 238 -1.53 10.97 -4.65
N TYR A 239 -2.66 10.36 -4.30
CA TYR A 239 -3.80 11.05 -3.71
C TYR A 239 -3.67 11.23 -2.19
N GLU A 240 -4.62 11.93 -1.58
CA GLU A 240 -4.74 12.01 -0.13
C GLU A 240 -5.39 10.73 0.40
N SER A 241 -4.76 10.13 1.40
CA SER A 241 -5.37 9.03 2.13
C SER A 241 -6.58 9.56 2.88
N LEU A 242 -7.74 8.92 2.73
CA LEU A 242 -8.88 9.17 3.60
C LEU A 242 -8.57 8.60 4.99
N LYS A 243 -9.03 9.26 6.06
CA LYS A 243 -8.78 8.84 7.46
C LYS A 243 -9.23 7.39 7.75
N SER A 244 -10.16 6.86 6.95
CA SER A 244 -10.77 5.54 7.11
C SER A 244 -10.13 4.42 6.29
N GLN A 245 -9.12 4.71 5.45
CA GLN A 245 -8.58 3.73 4.49
C GLN A 245 -7.06 3.82 4.40
N SER A 246 -6.38 2.67 4.32
CA SER A 246 -4.94 2.65 4.06
C SER A 246 -4.63 3.20 2.66
N LEU A 247 -3.52 3.93 2.53
CA LEU A 247 -3.09 4.49 1.24
C LEU A 247 -2.97 3.42 0.14
N PHE A 248 -2.49 2.23 0.49
CA PHE A 248 -2.34 1.12 -0.46
C PHE A 248 -3.67 0.48 -0.86
N GLN A 249 -4.66 0.41 0.04
CA GLN A 249 -6.00 -0.03 -0.34
C GLN A 249 -6.64 0.99 -1.28
N ARG A 250 -6.51 2.30 -1.00
CA ARG A 250 -7.02 3.34 -1.90
C ARG A 250 -6.36 3.25 -3.28
N ALA A 251 -5.05 3.05 -3.33
CA ALA A 251 -4.32 2.85 -4.58
C ALA A 251 -4.80 1.61 -5.34
N PHE A 252 -5.01 0.48 -4.64
CA PHE A 252 -5.56 -0.71 -5.25
C PHE A 252 -6.95 -0.45 -5.85
N ASP A 253 -7.85 0.18 -5.10
CA ASP A 253 -9.21 0.49 -5.56
C ASP A 253 -9.19 1.41 -6.79
N GLU A 254 -8.29 2.41 -6.81
CA GLU A 254 -8.11 3.31 -7.96
C GLU A 254 -7.63 2.54 -9.21
N GLY A 255 -6.71 1.59 -9.04
CA GLY A 255 -6.29 0.68 -10.11
C GLY A 255 -7.43 -0.18 -10.64
N MET A 256 -8.27 -0.71 -9.75
CA MET A 256 -9.47 -1.49 -10.14
C MET A 256 -10.47 -0.64 -10.92
N VAL A 257 -10.70 0.60 -10.50
CA VAL A 257 -11.57 1.56 -11.20
C VAL A 257 -11.02 1.86 -12.59
N ALA A 258 -9.71 2.10 -12.73
CA ALA A 258 -9.09 2.35 -14.03
C ALA A 258 -9.31 1.20 -15.01
N VAL A 259 -9.12 -0.04 -14.56
CA VAL A 259 -9.37 -1.26 -15.36
C VAL A 259 -10.84 -1.38 -15.79
N GLN A 260 -11.77 -1.10 -14.87
CA GLN A 260 -13.21 -1.13 -15.15
C GLN A 260 -13.61 -0.06 -16.17
N MET A 261 -13.07 1.15 -16.03
CA MET A 261 -13.38 2.27 -16.93
C MET A 261 -12.83 2.05 -18.34
N ASP A 262 -11.67 1.39 -18.48
CA ASP A 262 -11.09 1.06 -19.78
C ASP A 262 -11.73 -0.21 -20.42
N ASN A 263 -12.57 -0.93 -19.66
CA ASN A 263 -13.22 -2.20 -20.05
C ASN A 263 -12.21 -3.26 -20.56
N VAL A 264 -11.11 -3.43 -19.84
CA VAL A 264 -9.98 -4.30 -20.26
C VAL A 264 -9.88 -5.63 -19.51
N VAL A 265 -10.76 -5.90 -18.55
CA VAL A 265 -10.80 -7.18 -17.82
C VAL A 265 -12.23 -7.61 -17.52
N ASP A 266 -12.55 -8.87 -17.83
CA ASP A 266 -13.73 -9.58 -17.32
C ASP A 266 -13.38 -10.27 -15.98
N GLY A 267 -13.56 -9.58 -14.86
CA GLY A 267 -13.40 -10.17 -13.51
C GLY A 267 -12.61 -9.31 -12.51
N GLN A 268 -12.44 -9.84 -11.29
CA GLN A 268 -11.66 -9.20 -10.22
C GLN A 268 -10.18 -9.60 -10.31
N ILE A 269 -9.46 -9.00 -11.27
CA ILE A 269 -8.00 -9.03 -11.36
C ILE A 269 -7.51 -7.59 -11.21
N PRO A 270 -6.50 -7.29 -10.40
CA PRO A 270 -5.79 -8.15 -9.43
C PRO A 270 -6.55 -8.49 -8.12
N VAL A 271 -5.90 -9.28 -7.26
CA VAL A 271 -6.28 -9.51 -5.85
C VAL A 271 -5.34 -8.79 -4.88
N PHE A 272 -5.88 -8.33 -3.75
CA PHE A 272 -5.16 -7.59 -2.71
C PHE A 272 -5.13 -8.38 -1.40
N PHE A 273 -3.95 -8.52 -0.80
CA PHE A 273 -3.78 -9.11 0.52
C PHE A 273 -3.24 -8.07 1.50
N THR A 274 -3.83 -8.04 2.70
CA THR A 274 -3.25 -7.38 3.86
C THR A 274 -2.56 -8.41 4.75
N GLY A 275 -1.34 -8.10 5.18
CA GLY A 275 -0.59 -8.95 6.08
C GLY A 275 -1.27 -9.08 7.45
N VAL A 276 -1.07 -10.23 8.10
CA VAL A 276 -1.52 -10.45 9.48
C VAL A 276 -0.43 -9.89 10.39
N SER A 277 -0.63 -8.66 10.86
CA SER A 277 0.22 -8.03 11.89
C SER A 277 0.08 -8.74 13.24
#